data_AF-A0A9D4CPZ8-F1
#
_entry.id   AF-A0A9D4CPZ8-F1
#
_cell.length_a   1.000
_cell.length_b   1.000
_cell.length_c   1.000
_cell.angle_alpha   90.00
_cell.angle_beta   90.00
_cell.angle_gamma   90.00
#
_symmetry.space_group_name_H-M   'P 1'
#
loop_
_entity.id
_entity.type
_entity.pdbx_description
1 polymer ?
#
loop_
_entity_poly.entity_id
_entity_poly.type
_entity_poly.pdbx_seq_one_letter_code
_entity_poly.pdbx_strand_id
1 'polypeptide(L)'
;MSRILIESQQFMREQKDECSFVSLRDVQRALMVMAWFYEQAENNGVLFEMMNTRLSNKYTFEAQNSEDEDNHANVGLDKLTRSLVLALGVCYHACLGTEKRQRYRKRVFKCFRDPCVLTRGANQIAEEIEW
;
A
#
# COMPACT_ATOMS: atom_id res chain seq x y z
N MET A 1 4.48 -11.48 4.06
CA MET A 1 4.54 -10.26 4.91
C MET A 1 5.96 -9.91 5.39
N SER A 2 6.72 -10.80 6.05
CA SER A 2 8.07 -10.49 6.56
C SER A 2 9.05 -9.91 5.53
N ARG A 3 9.07 -10.48 4.31
CA ARG A 3 9.89 -9.99 3.19
C ARG A 3 9.63 -8.52 2.83
N ILE A 4 8.37 -8.09 2.92
CA ILE A 4 7.97 -6.71 2.59
C ILE A 4 8.57 -5.74 3.62
N LEU A 5 8.48 -6.08 4.91
CA LEU A 5 9.05 -5.26 5.99
C LEU A 5 10.59 -5.26 5.97
N ILE A 6 11.21 -6.39 5.63
CA ILE A 6 12.67 -6.47 5.42
C ILE A 6 13.08 -5.55 4.27
N GLU A 7 12.37 -5.61 3.14
CA GLU A 7 12.65 -4.76 1.98
C GLU A 7 12.45 -3.27 2.31
N SER A 8 11.43 -2.93 3.09
CA SER A 8 11.22 -1.57 3.59
C SER A 8 12.40 -1.11 4.45
N GLN A 9 12.84 -1.91 5.42
CA GLN A 9 14.01 -1.60 6.25
C GLN A 9 15.28 -1.43 5.41
N GLN A 10 15.52 -2.32 4.46
CA GLN A 10 16.67 -2.26 3.58
C GLN A 10 16.64 -0.99 2.72
N PHE A 11 15.50 -0.66 2.11
CA PHE A 11 15.37 0.56 1.33
C PHE A 11 15.65 1.80 2.19
N MET A 12 15.13 1.85 3.41
CA MET A 12 15.35 2.98 4.31
C MET A 12 16.83 3.15 4.67
N ARG A 13 17.55 2.06 4.99
CA ARG A 13 18.99 2.08 5.27
C ARG A 13 19.85 2.56 4.09
N GLU A 14 19.39 2.39 2.86
CA GLU A 14 20.08 2.86 1.65
C GLU A 14 19.93 4.38 1.43
N GLN A 15 19.06 5.06 2.18
CA GLN A 15 18.91 6.50 2.08
C GLN A 15 20.10 7.23 2.72
N LYS A 16 20.39 8.46 2.26
CA LYS A 16 21.49 9.29 2.78
C LYS A 16 21.02 10.38 3.76
N ASP A 17 19.79 10.30 4.22
CA ASP A 17 19.15 11.26 5.11
C ASP A 17 18.67 10.56 6.40
N GLU A 18 17.89 11.27 7.22
CA GLU A 18 17.37 10.81 8.51
C GLU A 18 16.58 9.49 8.40
N CYS A 19 16.05 9.16 7.21
CA CYS A 19 15.37 7.89 6.96
C CYS A 19 16.29 6.66 7.09
N SER A 20 17.61 6.83 7.11
CA SER A 20 18.57 5.72 7.24
C SER A 20 18.64 5.11 8.64
N PHE A 21 18.21 5.84 9.68
CA PHE A 21 18.27 5.41 11.09
C PHE A 21 17.08 4.53 11.51
N VAL A 22 16.72 3.56 10.67
CA VAL A 22 15.62 2.62 10.97
C VAL A 22 16.04 1.47 11.88
N SER A 23 15.10 1.01 12.70
CA SER A 23 15.27 -0.05 13.69
C SER A 23 14.10 -1.03 13.72
N LEU A 24 14.19 -2.05 14.56
CA LEU A 24 13.06 -2.98 14.82
C LEU A 24 11.84 -2.27 15.42
N ARG A 25 12.02 -1.09 16.03
CA ARG A 25 10.89 -0.27 16.50
C ARG A 25 9.99 0.16 15.35
N ASP A 26 10.55 0.48 14.19
CA ASP A 26 9.78 0.85 13.00
C ASP A 26 9.02 -0.35 12.44
N VAL A 27 9.59 -1.55 12.52
CA VAL A 27 8.91 -2.80 12.16
C VAL A 27 7.74 -3.06 13.09
N GLN A 28 7.94 -2.93 14.41
CA GLN A 28 6.88 -3.07 15.40
C GLN A 28 5.76 -2.06 15.16
N ARG A 29 6.10 -0.78 14.94
CA ARG A 29 5.12 0.27 14.64
C ARG A 29 4.32 -0.06 13.38
N ALA A 30 4.97 -0.52 12.32
CA ALA A 30 4.29 -0.91 11.09
C ALA A 30 3.30 -2.08 11.31
N LEU A 31 3.68 -3.08 12.10
CA LEU A 31 2.79 -4.19 12.46
C LEU A 31 1.60 -3.73 13.31
N MET A 32 1.81 -2.83 14.28
CA MET A 32 0.73 -2.27 15.10
C MET A 32 -0.26 -1.45 14.26
N VAL A 33 0.24 -0.59 13.36
CA VAL A 33 -0.59 0.21 12.46
C VAL A 33 -1.36 -0.70 11.49
N MET A 34 -0.73 -1.75 10.97
CA MET A 34 -1.41 -2.74 10.13
C MET A 34 -2.53 -3.46 10.88
N ALA A 35 -2.27 -3.90 12.12
CA ALA A 35 -3.28 -4.54 12.96
C ALA A 35 -4.47 -3.60 13.20
N TRP A 36 -4.21 -2.31 13.48
CA TRP A 36 -5.25 -1.31 13.62
C TRP A 36 -6.09 -1.16 12.35
N PHE A 37 -5.47 -1.05 11.16
CA PHE A 37 -6.22 -0.99 9.90
C PHE A 37 -7.05 -2.24 9.64
N TYR A 38 -6.51 -3.42 9.97
CA TYR A 38 -7.22 -4.69 9.81
C TYR A 38 -8.43 -4.78 10.74
N GLU A 39 -8.27 -4.37 11.99
CA GLU A 39 -9.36 -4.28 12.96
C GLU A 39 -10.45 -3.30 12.51
N GLN A 40 -10.06 -2.13 11.97
CA GLN A 40 -11.02 -1.19 11.39
C GLN A 40 -11.78 -1.78 10.19
N ALA A 41 -11.10 -2.56 9.35
CA ALA A 41 -11.71 -3.24 8.21
C ALA A 41 -12.67 -4.38 8.63
N GLU A 42 -12.45 -4.99 9.80
CA GLU A 42 -13.28 -6.06 10.32
C GLU A 42 -14.49 -5.54 11.10
N ASN A 43 -14.29 -4.53 11.95
CA ASN A 43 -15.29 -4.09 12.92
C ASN A 43 -16.14 -2.89 12.48
N ASN A 44 -15.57 -1.98 11.66
CA ASN A 44 -16.22 -0.72 11.28
C ASN A 44 -16.47 -0.67 9.76
N GLY A 45 -15.54 -1.15 8.94
CA GLY A 45 -15.70 -1.31 7.48
C GLY A 45 -15.77 0.01 6.68
N VAL A 46 -16.29 1.09 7.28
CA VAL A 46 -16.59 2.38 6.64
C VAL A 46 -15.39 2.93 5.89
N LEU A 47 -14.19 2.90 6.48
CA LEU A 47 -12.98 3.36 5.80
C LEU A 47 -12.78 2.59 4.49
N PHE A 48 -12.84 1.26 4.52
CA PHE A 48 -12.56 0.42 3.37
C PHE A 48 -13.66 0.51 2.30
N GLU A 49 -14.91 0.70 2.72
CA GLU A 49 -16.05 0.98 1.82
C GLU A 49 -15.90 2.32 1.10
N MET A 50 -15.52 3.38 1.82
CA MET A 50 -15.24 4.70 1.24
C MET A 50 -14.07 4.62 0.24
N MET A 51 -13.02 3.87 0.57
CA MET A 51 -11.89 3.62 -0.33
C MET A 51 -12.32 2.89 -1.61
N ASN A 52 -13.11 1.82 -1.48
CA ASN A 52 -13.63 1.07 -2.61
C ASN A 52 -14.54 1.94 -3.50
N THR A 53 -15.39 2.76 -2.89
CA THR A 53 -16.29 3.67 -3.61
C THR A 53 -15.48 4.70 -4.41
N ARG A 54 -14.46 5.32 -3.80
CA ARG A 54 -13.54 6.24 -4.50
C ARG A 54 -12.85 5.56 -5.68
N LEU A 55 -12.28 4.37 -5.47
CA LEU A 55 -11.59 3.62 -6.50
C LEU A 55 -12.53 3.24 -7.65
N SER A 56 -13.72 2.74 -7.33
CA SER A 56 -14.75 2.42 -8.33
C SER A 56 -15.11 3.64 -9.16
N ASN A 57 -15.37 4.79 -8.53
CA ASN A 57 -15.70 6.03 -9.23
C ASN A 57 -14.57 6.49 -10.16
N LYS A 58 -13.31 6.34 -9.72
CA LYS A 58 -12.14 6.64 -10.54
C LYS A 58 -12.08 5.75 -11.78
N TYR A 59 -12.24 4.43 -11.63
CA TYR A 59 -12.24 3.51 -12.77
C TYR A 59 -13.42 3.72 -13.70
N THR A 60 -14.62 4.01 -13.18
CA THR A 60 -15.78 4.31 -14.06
C THR A 60 -15.52 5.55 -14.90
N PHE A 61 -14.86 6.57 -14.35
CA PHE A 61 -14.51 7.79 -15.09
C PHE A 61 -13.40 7.52 -16.13
N GLU A 62 -12.40 6.71 -15.79
CA GLU A 62 -11.33 6.32 -16.73
C GLU A 62 -11.88 5.44 -17.87
N ALA A 63 -12.76 4.47 -17.56
CA ALA A 63 -13.41 3.60 -18.53
C ALA A 63 -14.33 4.36 -19.51
N GLN A 64 -15.05 5.39 -19.03
CA GLN A 64 -15.82 6.27 -19.91
C GLN A 64 -14.95 7.07 -20.91
N ASN A 65 -13.65 7.17 -20.65
CA ASN A 65 -12.69 7.85 -21.50
C ASN A 65 -11.78 6.89 -22.29
N SER A 66 -12.00 5.57 -22.21
CA SER A 66 -11.23 4.54 -22.93
C SER A 66 -12.15 3.55 -23.65
N GLU A 67 -11.84 3.18 -24.89
CA GLU A 67 -12.65 2.26 -25.71
C GLU A 67 -12.50 0.76 -25.34
N ASP A 68 -11.78 0.46 -24.25
CA ASP A 68 -11.47 -0.92 -23.84
C ASP A 68 -12.49 -1.45 -22.82
N GLU A 69 -13.39 -2.32 -23.29
CA GLU A 69 -14.25 -3.16 -22.45
C GLU A 69 -13.41 -4.29 -21.82
N ASP A 70 -12.77 -4.05 -20.67
CA ASP A 70 -12.19 -5.15 -19.89
C ASP A 70 -12.77 -5.30 -18.48
N ASN A 71 -12.86 -6.57 -18.13
CA ASN A 71 -13.66 -7.23 -17.13
C ASN A 71 -13.50 -6.63 -15.72
N HIS A 72 -14.63 -6.34 -15.07
CA HIS A 72 -14.73 -5.72 -13.74
C HIS A 72 -14.21 -6.65 -12.62
N ALA A 73 -12.90 -6.92 -12.62
CA ALA A 73 -12.23 -7.64 -11.54
C ALA A 73 -12.32 -6.82 -10.25
N ASN A 74 -12.48 -7.53 -9.13
CA ASN A 74 -12.60 -6.96 -7.77
C ASN A 74 -11.69 -5.74 -7.57
N VAL A 75 -12.28 -4.54 -7.60
CA VAL A 75 -11.57 -3.26 -7.59
C VAL A 75 -10.78 -3.06 -6.28
N GLY A 76 -11.20 -3.76 -5.22
CA GLY A 76 -10.60 -3.66 -3.89
C GLY A 76 -9.55 -4.72 -3.61
N LEU A 77 -8.51 -4.31 -2.89
CA LEU A 77 -7.61 -5.25 -2.21
C LEU A 77 -8.35 -5.98 -1.08
N ASP A 78 -7.94 -7.21 -0.79
CA ASP A 78 -8.41 -7.89 0.41
C ASP A 78 -7.98 -7.13 1.67
N LYS A 79 -8.69 -7.37 2.78
CA LYS A 79 -8.49 -6.61 4.02
C LYS A 79 -7.05 -6.67 4.52
N LEU A 80 -6.41 -7.84 4.45
CA LEU A 80 -5.05 -8.04 4.93
C LEU A 80 -4.04 -7.27 4.07
N THR A 81 -4.15 -7.39 2.74
CA THR A 81 -3.24 -6.70 1.82
C THR A 81 -3.39 -5.20 1.93
N ARG A 82 -4.63 -4.68 1.96
CA ARG A 82 -4.87 -3.23 2.08
C ARG A 82 -4.33 -2.67 3.40
N SER A 83 -4.58 -3.35 4.53
CA SER A 83 -4.04 -2.94 5.83
C SER A 83 -2.52 -2.88 5.84
N LEU A 84 -1.85 -3.83 5.18
CA LEU A 84 -0.40 -3.81 5.02
C LEU A 84 0.05 -2.61 4.17
N VAL A 85 -0.58 -2.38 3.01
CA VAL A 85 -0.26 -1.26 2.12
C VAL A 85 -0.40 0.08 2.84
N LEU A 86 -1.50 0.30 3.56
CA LEU A 86 -1.73 1.51 4.34
C LEU A 86 -0.69 1.69 5.45
N ALA A 87 -0.33 0.61 6.16
CA ALA A 87 0.71 0.67 7.18
C ALA A 87 2.09 1.02 6.60
N LEU A 88 2.45 0.51 5.42
CA LEU A 88 3.66 0.92 4.71
C LEU A 88 3.60 2.39 4.31
N GLY A 89 2.42 2.86 3.89
CA GLY A 89 2.10 4.26 3.64
C GLY A 89 2.48 5.16 4.81
N VAL A 90 1.90 4.89 5.97
CA VAL A 90 2.08 5.67 7.20
C VAL A 90 3.50 5.52 7.78
N CYS A 91 4.09 4.32 7.70
CA CYS A 91 5.31 4.04 8.45
C CYS A 91 6.61 4.30 7.71
N TYR A 92 6.63 4.13 6.39
CA TYR A 92 7.85 4.19 5.60
C TYR A 92 7.74 5.14 4.41
N HIS A 93 6.59 5.17 3.75
CA HIS A 93 6.42 5.96 2.53
C HIS A 93 6.28 7.46 2.80
N ALA A 94 5.52 7.83 3.84
CA ALA A 94 5.21 9.22 4.17
C ALA A 94 6.47 10.09 4.40
N CYS A 95 7.51 9.55 5.04
CA CYS A 95 8.76 10.26 5.30
C CYS A 95 9.71 10.36 4.10
N LEU A 96 9.41 9.70 2.97
CA LEU A 96 10.22 9.77 1.76
C LEU A 96 9.81 10.97 0.89
N GLY A 97 10.79 11.62 0.24
CA GLY A 97 10.53 12.60 -0.82
C GLY A 97 9.94 11.96 -2.09
N THR A 98 9.38 12.78 -2.99
CA THR A 98 8.63 12.35 -4.18
C THR A 98 9.35 11.31 -5.05
N GLU A 99 10.62 11.53 -5.38
CA GLU A 99 11.38 10.58 -6.21
C GLU A 99 11.63 9.23 -5.50
N LYS A 100 11.88 9.28 -4.19
CA LYS A 100 12.14 8.09 -3.36
C LYS A 100 10.87 7.27 -3.16
N ARG A 101 9.70 7.91 -3.04
CA ARG A 101 8.39 7.25 -2.92
C ARG A 101 8.13 6.30 -4.08
N GLN A 102 8.37 6.73 -5.32
CA GLN A 102 8.17 5.88 -6.49
C GLN A 102 9.12 4.66 -6.48
N ARG A 103 10.40 4.87 -6.17
CA ARG A 103 11.39 3.79 -6.06
C ARG A 103 11.05 2.81 -4.96
N TYR A 104 10.62 3.31 -3.81
CA TYR A 104 10.17 2.51 -2.67
C TYR A 104 9.02 1.58 -3.10
N ARG A 105 7.95 2.13 -3.68
CA ARG A 105 6.79 1.34 -4.14
C ARG A 105 7.20 0.23 -5.11
N LYS A 106 8.04 0.55 -6.11
CA LYS A 106 8.56 -0.45 -7.06
C LYS A 106 9.38 -1.55 -6.39
N ARG A 107 10.11 -1.22 -5.33
CA ARG A 107 10.97 -2.17 -4.63
C ARG A 107 10.17 -3.10 -3.73
N VAL A 108 9.31 -2.55 -2.87
CA VAL A 108 8.47 -3.37 -1.97
C VAL A 108 7.45 -4.19 -2.74
N PHE A 109 6.93 -3.71 -3.88
CA PHE A 109 6.01 -4.46 -4.74
C PHE A 109 6.55 -5.84 -5.11
N LYS A 110 7.87 -5.97 -5.39
CA LYS A 110 8.51 -7.25 -5.75
C LYS A 110 8.43 -8.31 -4.65
N CYS A 111 8.10 -7.90 -3.43
CA CYS A 111 8.01 -8.76 -2.26
C CYS A 111 6.56 -9.18 -1.94
N PHE A 112 5.54 -8.61 -2.62
CA PHE A 112 4.15 -9.03 -2.48
C PHE A 112 3.94 -10.39 -3.15
N ARG A 113 3.43 -11.33 -2.36
CA ARG A 113 3.12 -12.73 -2.67
C ARG A 113 2.11 -13.21 -1.64
N ASP A 114 1.46 -14.34 -1.89
CA ASP A 114 0.54 -14.98 -0.95
C ASP A 114 1.05 -14.94 0.51
N PRO A 115 0.20 -14.56 1.47
CA PRO A 115 -1.22 -14.22 1.33
C PRO A 115 -1.50 -12.75 0.90
N CYS A 116 -0.47 -11.94 0.65
CA CYS A 116 -0.64 -10.51 0.32
C CYS A 116 -0.30 -10.23 -1.15
N VAL A 117 -1.31 -10.13 -2.02
CA VAL A 117 -1.14 -10.07 -3.48
C VAL A 117 -1.57 -8.72 -4.04
N LEU A 118 -0.75 -8.15 -4.92
CA LEU A 118 -1.06 -6.95 -5.70
C LEU A 118 -1.11 -7.33 -7.19
N THR A 119 -2.26 -7.16 -7.82
CA THR A 119 -2.50 -7.59 -9.22
C THR A 119 -2.20 -6.48 -10.23
N ARG A 120 -2.25 -5.21 -9.81
CA ARG A 120 -2.15 -4.04 -10.70
C ARG A 120 -0.80 -3.32 -10.60
N GLY A 121 0.23 -4.06 -10.21
CA GLY A 121 1.60 -3.55 -10.15
C GLY A 121 1.87 -2.60 -8.97
N ALA A 122 3.04 -1.96 -9.01
CA ALA A 122 3.47 -1.01 -7.97
C ALA A 122 2.61 0.27 -7.89
N ASN A 123 1.86 0.58 -8.95
CA ASN A 123 0.95 1.73 -8.97
C ASN A 123 -0.27 1.52 -8.08
N GLN A 124 -0.70 0.26 -7.89
CA GLN A 124 -1.77 -0.07 -6.95
C GLN A 124 -1.45 0.39 -5.52
N ILE A 125 -0.17 0.35 -5.13
CA ILE A 125 0.28 0.89 -3.84
C ILE A 125 0.05 2.41 -3.78
N ALA A 126 0.31 3.13 -4.88
CA ALA A 126 0.12 4.58 -4.94
C ALA A 126 -1.37 4.95 -4.84
N GLU A 127 -2.22 4.26 -5.58
CA GLU A 127 -3.67 4.50 -5.59
C GLU A 127 -4.32 4.33 -4.21
N GLU A 128 -3.78 3.45 -3.38
CA GLU A 128 -4.27 3.17 -2.03
C GLU A 128 -3.78 4.18 -0.98
N ILE A 129 -2.56 4.73 -1.12
CA ILE A 129 -1.92 5.56 -0.08
C ILE A 129 -1.77 7.05 -0.44
N GLU A 130 -1.89 7.42 -1.72
CA GLU A 130 -1.79 8.81 -2.17
C GLU A 130 -3.22 9.36 -2.35
N TRP A 131 -3.65 10.11 -1.33
CA TRP A 131 -5.01 10.65 -1.21
C TRP A 131 -5.14 12.03 -1.78
#